data_AF-E2A0D4-F1
#
_entry.id   AF-E2A0D4-F1
#
_cell.length_a   1.000
_cell.length_b   1.000
_cell.length_c   1.000
_cell.angle_alpha   90.00
_cell.angle_beta   90.00
_cell.angle_gamma   90.00
#
_symmetry.space_group_name_H-M   'P 1'
#
loop_
_entity.id
_entity.type
_entity.pdbx_description
1 polymer ?
#
loop_
_entity_poly.entity_id
_entity_poly.type
_entity_poly.pdbx_seq_one_letter_code
_entity_poly.pdbx_strand_id
1 'polypeptide(L)'
;NFGMITNIPLDYMHLVCIGVVKKILNFWLSGPLNVRLPTRSLSSISRFLIEMRSSIPIEFVRKPRELHFLSLWKATEFRLFLLYIGPIILKNYIKKNIYKNFLTLHVAIRLLCSPDLLHITYADSLLQHFVQSFKILYGPQHISFNIHGLIHLADDVRKFGPLDTFSAFRY
;
A
#
# COMPACT_ATOMS: atom_id res chain seq x y z
N ASN A 1 -0.30 -28.33 19.77
CA ASN A 1 0.74 -27.35 19.39
C ASN A 1 0.11 -26.19 18.64
N PHE A 2 0.16 -24.99 19.21
CA PHE A 2 -0.26 -23.75 18.54
C PHE A 2 0.91 -23.22 17.70
N GLY A 3 0.78 -23.28 16.37
CA GLY A 3 1.79 -22.72 15.47
C GLY A 3 1.67 -21.19 15.41
N MET A 4 2.62 -20.47 16.00
CA MET A 4 2.56 -19.00 16.09
C MET A 4 2.49 -18.32 14.71
N ILE A 5 3.23 -18.84 13.73
CA ILE A 5 3.25 -18.27 12.36
C ILE A 5 1.94 -18.57 11.61
N THR A 6 1.38 -19.76 11.80
CA THR A 6 0.19 -20.19 11.05
C THR A 6 -1.10 -19.70 11.66
N ASN A 7 -1.12 -19.34 12.94
CA ASN A 7 -2.35 -19.06 13.69
C ASN A 7 -2.48 -17.60 14.15
N ILE A 8 -1.44 -16.77 13.94
CA ILE A 8 -1.49 -15.34 14.22
C ILE A 8 -1.35 -14.63 12.87
N PRO A 9 -2.46 -14.16 12.26
CA PRO A 9 -2.39 -13.50 10.96
C PRO A 9 -1.63 -12.18 11.08
N LEU A 10 -0.97 -11.79 9.99
CA LEU A 10 -0.34 -10.48 9.91
C LEU A 10 -1.42 -9.41 9.78
N ASP A 11 -1.43 -8.45 10.72
CA ASP A 11 -2.42 -7.37 10.70
C ASP A 11 -2.20 -6.45 9.48
N TYR A 12 -3.20 -6.41 8.61
CA TYR A 12 -3.22 -5.65 7.38
C TYR A 12 -2.92 -4.15 7.59
N MET A 13 -3.46 -3.56 8.66
CA MET A 13 -3.28 -2.14 8.96
C MET A 13 -1.82 -1.81 9.24
N HIS A 14 -1.16 -2.60 10.09
CA HIS A 14 0.25 -2.38 10.45
C HIS A 14 1.20 -2.81 9.35
N LEU A 15 0.95 -3.94 8.70
CA LEU A 15 1.83 -4.49 7.67
C LEU A 15 1.78 -3.63 6.41
N VAL A 16 0.59 -3.44 5.84
CA VAL A 16 0.43 -2.81 4.52
C VAL A 16 0.33 -1.30 4.63
N CYS A 17 -0.67 -0.79 5.35
CA CYS A 17 -0.98 0.64 5.36
C CYS A 17 0.11 1.46 6.07
N ILE A 18 0.35 1.19 7.35
CA ILE A 18 1.34 1.91 8.17
C ILE A 18 2.76 1.44 7.85
N GLY A 19 2.93 0.17 7.45
CA GLY A 19 4.23 -0.41 7.16
C GLY A 19 4.73 -0.09 5.76
N VAL A 20 4.12 -0.71 4.74
CA VAL A 20 4.60 -0.64 3.35
C VAL A 20 4.25 0.68 2.67
N VAL A 21 2.98 1.08 2.67
CA VAL A 21 2.51 2.28 1.94
C VAL A 21 3.17 3.54 2.49
N LYS A 22 3.17 3.72 3.82
CA LYS A 22 3.86 4.84 4.46
C LYS A 22 5.35 4.88 4.12
N LYS A 23 6.03 3.72 4.08
CA LYS A 23 7.44 3.63 3.72
C LYS A 23 7.70 4.06 2.27
N ILE A 24 6.91 3.56 1.33
CA ILE A 24 6.99 3.96 -0.08
C ILE A 24 6.82 5.47 -0.24
N LEU A 25 5.80 6.05 0.40
CA LEU A 25 5.55 7.49 0.35
C LEU A 25 6.72 8.28 0.93
N ASN A 26 7.25 7.90 2.09
CA ASN A 26 8.42 8.56 2.66
C ASN A 26 9.64 8.49 1.73
N PHE A 27 9.85 7.38 1.02
CA PHE A 27 10.93 7.31 0.04
C PHE A 27 10.75 8.29 -1.12
N TRP A 28 9.52 8.53 -1.55
CA TRP A 28 9.23 9.53 -2.57
C TRP A 28 9.43 10.96 -2.07
N LEU A 29 9.22 11.25 -0.78
CA LEU A 29 9.46 12.58 -0.21
C LEU A 29 10.94 12.84 0.08
N SER A 30 11.62 11.95 0.80
CA SER A 30 12.94 12.21 1.38
C SER A 30 13.93 11.04 1.24
N GLY A 31 13.56 9.99 0.52
CA GLY A 31 14.40 8.80 0.33
C GLY A 31 15.54 8.96 -0.69
N PRO A 32 16.09 7.82 -1.15
CA PRO A 32 17.17 7.79 -2.13
C PRO A 32 16.83 8.53 -3.43
N LEU A 33 17.80 9.22 -4.02
CA LEU A 33 17.61 10.09 -5.20
C LEU A 33 17.01 9.38 -6.42
N ASN A 34 17.27 8.08 -6.57
CA ASN A 34 16.74 7.29 -7.68
C ASN A 34 15.21 7.13 -7.63
N VAL A 35 14.60 7.21 -6.43
CA VAL A 35 13.15 7.09 -6.21
C VAL A 35 12.49 8.36 -5.70
N ARG A 36 13.26 9.30 -5.15
CA ARG A 36 12.77 10.58 -4.62
C ARG A 36 12.16 11.43 -5.74
N LEU A 37 11.02 12.06 -5.44
CA LEU A 37 10.31 12.91 -6.38
C LEU A 37 10.79 14.37 -6.29
N PRO A 38 10.82 15.10 -7.41
CA PRO A 38 11.04 16.54 -7.40
C PRO A 38 9.92 17.26 -6.65
N THR A 39 10.25 18.40 -6.02
CA THR A 39 9.29 19.24 -5.29
C THR A 39 8.06 19.59 -6.14
N ARG A 40 8.24 19.90 -7.43
CA ARG A 40 7.12 20.19 -8.34
C ARG A 40 6.13 19.03 -8.45
N SER A 41 6.60 17.79 -8.54
CA SER A 41 5.75 16.61 -8.58
C SER A 41 5.03 16.42 -7.24
N LEU A 42 5.72 16.61 -6.11
CA LEU A 42 5.13 16.53 -4.78
C LEU A 42 4.03 17.58 -4.58
N SER A 43 4.26 18.83 -4.96
CA SER A 43 3.26 19.90 -4.91
C SER A 43 2.05 19.60 -5.79
N SER A 44 2.28 19.03 -6.98
CA SER A 44 1.19 18.65 -7.89
C SER A 44 0.34 17.51 -7.33
N ILE A 45 0.98 16.50 -6.72
CA ILE A 45 0.29 15.41 -6.02
C ILE A 45 -0.51 15.96 -4.84
N SER A 46 0.08 16.80 -3.98
CA SER A 46 -0.60 17.41 -2.84
C SER A 46 -1.83 18.21 -3.27
N ARG A 47 -1.71 19.05 -4.29
CA ARG A 47 -2.84 19.82 -4.83
C ARG A 47 -3.97 18.90 -5.30
N PHE A 48 -3.65 17.84 -6.03
CA PHE A 48 -4.67 16.89 -6.49
C PHE A 48 -5.35 16.16 -5.30
N LEU A 49 -4.60 15.83 -4.24
CA LEU A 49 -5.18 15.25 -3.02
C LEU A 49 -6.21 16.19 -2.38
N ILE A 50 -5.94 17.50 -2.36
CA ILE A 50 -6.89 18.50 -1.85
C ILE A 50 -8.13 18.58 -2.75
N GLU A 51 -7.94 18.67 -4.07
CA GLU A 51 -9.02 18.74 -5.05
C GLU A 51 -9.96 17.53 -4.95
N MET A 52 -9.41 16.35 -4.68
CA MET A 52 -10.21 15.13 -4.51
C MET A 52 -11.06 15.08 -3.25
N ARG A 53 -10.84 15.96 -2.26
CA ARG A 53 -11.59 15.92 -0.99
C ARG A 53 -13.10 16.04 -1.19
N SER A 54 -13.54 16.82 -2.19
CA SER A 54 -14.96 16.98 -2.53
C SER A 54 -15.56 15.74 -3.19
N SER A 55 -14.74 14.95 -3.89
CA SER A 55 -15.17 13.73 -4.58
C SER A 55 -15.08 12.47 -3.72
N ILE A 56 -14.50 12.55 -2.52
CA ILE A 56 -14.47 11.40 -1.61
C ILE A 56 -15.84 11.23 -0.95
N PRO A 57 -16.47 10.04 -1.01
CA PRO A 57 -17.74 9.74 -0.35
C PRO A 57 -17.70 9.89 1.18
N ILE A 58 -18.87 9.92 1.83
CA ILE A 58 -18.99 10.11 3.29
C ILE A 58 -18.61 8.87 4.09
N GLU A 59 -18.67 7.70 3.45
CA GLU A 59 -18.33 6.38 3.97
C GLU A 59 -16.83 6.29 4.33
N PHE A 60 -15.99 7.11 3.70
CA PHE A 60 -14.59 7.22 4.08
C PHE A 60 -14.43 8.12 5.30
N VAL A 61 -13.97 7.51 6.40
CA VAL A 61 -13.78 8.15 7.72
C VAL A 61 -12.92 9.40 7.68
N ARG A 62 -11.95 9.48 6.75
CA ARG A 62 -11.05 10.63 6.60
C ARG A 62 -10.96 11.07 5.15
N LYS A 63 -10.95 12.38 4.95
CA LYS A 63 -10.66 12.99 3.65
C LYS A 63 -9.13 13.05 3.43
N PRO A 64 -8.67 13.01 2.17
CA PRO A 64 -7.27 13.13 1.84
C PRO A 64 -6.68 14.43 2.38
N ARG A 65 -5.42 14.34 2.82
CA ARG A 65 -4.60 15.48 3.22
C ARG A 65 -3.41 15.62 2.29
N GLU A 66 -2.74 16.74 2.36
CA GLU A 66 -1.50 16.97 1.62
C GLU A 66 -0.37 16.04 2.10
N LEU A 67 0.60 15.80 1.22
CA LEU A 67 1.79 15.01 1.54
C LEU A 67 2.66 15.65 2.64
N HIS A 68 2.55 16.96 2.86
CA HIS A 68 3.25 17.63 3.96
C HIS A 68 2.89 17.01 5.33
N PHE A 69 1.64 16.56 5.49
CA PHE A 69 1.15 15.96 6.73
C PHE A 69 1.33 14.44 6.80
N LEU A 70 2.10 13.83 5.90
CA LEU A 70 2.24 12.37 5.78
C LEU A 70 2.63 11.67 7.10
N SER A 71 3.44 12.32 7.93
CA SER A 71 3.82 11.80 9.26
C SER A 71 2.61 11.61 10.19
N LEU A 72 1.58 12.43 10.02
CA LEU A 72 0.34 12.45 10.80
C LEU A 72 -0.80 11.65 10.16
N TRP A 73 -0.59 11.06 8.98
CA TRP A 73 -1.59 10.21 8.32
C TRP A 73 -1.91 8.99 9.17
N LYS A 74 -3.19 8.67 9.26
CA LYS A 74 -3.70 7.43 9.87
C LYS A 74 -3.78 6.33 8.83
N ALA A 75 -3.93 5.07 9.28
CA ALA A 75 -4.03 3.93 8.40
C ALA A 75 -5.15 4.05 7.35
N THR A 76 -6.30 4.63 7.72
CA THR A 76 -7.44 4.88 6.81
C THR A 76 -7.02 5.70 5.59
N GLU A 77 -6.13 6.68 5.76
CA GLU A 77 -5.67 7.55 4.68
C GLU A 77 -4.66 6.83 3.78
N PHE A 78 -3.78 6.01 4.36
CA PHE A 78 -2.88 5.16 3.58
C PHE A 78 -3.67 4.11 2.78
N ARG A 79 -4.72 3.53 3.36
CA ARG A 79 -5.64 2.61 2.68
C ARG A 79 -6.37 3.30 1.53
N LEU A 80 -6.95 4.47 1.78
CA LEU A 80 -7.61 5.29 0.76
C LEU A 80 -6.65 5.63 -0.39
N PHE A 81 -5.42 6.02 -0.05
CA PHE A 81 -4.37 6.29 -1.04
C PHE A 81 -4.03 5.05 -1.85
N LEU A 82 -3.73 3.92 -1.20
CA LEU A 82 -3.35 2.69 -1.89
C LEU A 82 -4.46 2.18 -2.81
N LEU A 83 -5.68 2.09 -2.28
CA LEU A 83 -6.77 1.40 -2.96
C LEU A 83 -7.54 2.27 -3.94
N TYR A 84 -7.54 3.60 -3.82
CA TYR A 84 -8.41 4.44 -4.66
C TYR A 84 -7.65 5.57 -5.35
N ILE A 85 -6.94 6.40 -4.59
CA ILE A 85 -6.44 7.67 -5.13
C ILE A 85 -5.10 7.49 -5.85
N GLY A 86 -4.16 6.77 -5.24
CA GLY A 86 -2.80 6.55 -5.72
C GLY A 86 -2.71 6.10 -7.18
N PRO A 87 -3.45 5.07 -7.63
CA PRO A 87 -3.40 4.61 -9.02
C PRO A 87 -3.73 5.70 -10.03
N ILE A 88 -4.63 6.62 -9.69
CA ILE A 88 -5.06 7.70 -10.58
C ILE A 88 -4.02 8.81 -10.59
N ILE A 89 -3.62 9.29 -9.41
CA ILE A 89 -2.79 10.49 -9.31
C ILE A 89 -1.35 10.23 -9.76
N LEU A 90 -0.79 9.07 -9.46
CA LEU A 90 0.65 8.85 -9.62
C LEU A 90 1.11 8.70 -11.07
N LYS A 91 0.19 8.34 -11.98
CA LYS A 91 0.49 7.96 -13.37
C LYS A 91 1.39 8.94 -14.11
N ASN A 92 1.21 10.24 -13.86
CA ASN A 92 1.92 11.31 -14.57
C ASN A 92 3.04 11.97 -13.75
N TYR A 93 3.21 11.61 -12.47
CA TYR A 93 4.12 12.31 -11.57
C TYR A 93 5.31 11.47 -11.10
N ILE A 94 5.30 10.16 -11.34
CA ILE A 94 6.39 9.25 -10.92
C ILE A 94 6.93 8.42 -12.09
N LYS A 95 8.15 7.90 -11.94
CA LYS A 95 8.80 7.08 -12.98
C LYS A 95 7.98 5.83 -13.28
N LYS A 96 7.89 5.44 -14.56
CA LYS A 96 7.09 4.30 -15.04
C LYS A 96 7.32 3.00 -14.26
N ASN A 97 8.57 2.65 -13.94
CA ASN A 97 8.88 1.42 -13.22
C ASN A 97 8.42 1.46 -11.75
N ILE A 98 8.53 2.63 -11.11
CA ILE A 98 8.06 2.86 -9.74
C ILE A 98 6.52 2.80 -9.71
N TYR A 99 5.87 3.41 -10.70
CA TYR A 99 4.42 3.34 -10.85
C TYR A 99 3.91 1.92 -11.05
N LYS A 100 4.57 1.14 -11.92
CA LYS A 100 4.23 -0.28 -12.11
C LYS A 100 4.37 -1.07 -10.81
N ASN A 101 5.45 -0.89 -10.06
CA ASN A 101 5.63 -1.54 -8.77
C ASN A 101 4.52 -1.14 -7.76
N PHE A 102 4.16 0.14 -7.69
CA PHE A 102 3.02 0.57 -6.87
C PHE A 102 1.69 -0.06 -7.34
N LEU A 103 1.44 -0.12 -8.64
CA LEU A 103 0.24 -0.75 -9.19
C LEU A 103 0.18 -2.25 -8.88
N THR A 104 1.31 -2.96 -8.92
CA THR A 104 1.38 -4.37 -8.51
C THR A 104 0.87 -4.54 -7.07
N LEU A 105 1.33 -3.70 -6.14
CA LEU A 105 0.84 -3.72 -4.75
C LEU A 105 -0.65 -3.37 -4.68
N HIS A 106 -1.09 -2.31 -5.36
CA HIS A 106 -2.49 -1.90 -5.40
C HIS A 106 -3.41 -3.04 -5.85
N VAL A 107 -3.09 -3.70 -6.96
CA VAL A 107 -3.90 -4.79 -7.50
C VAL A 107 -3.89 -5.98 -6.55
N ALA A 108 -2.71 -6.38 -6.06
CA ALA A 108 -2.61 -7.52 -5.14
C ALA A 108 -3.48 -7.33 -3.89
N ILE A 109 -3.37 -6.18 -3.22
CA ILE A 109 -4.14 -5.90 -2.01
C ILE A 109 -5.63 -5.76 -2.33
N ARG A 110 -6.01 -5.15 -3.46
CA ARG A 110 -7.41 -5.06 -3.88
C ARG A 110 -8.04 -6.44 -4.09
N LEU A 111 -7.31 -7.38 -4.68
CA LEU A 111 -7.76 -8.77 -4.83
C LEU A 111 -7.91 -9.47 -3.48
N LEU A 112 -6.99 -9.26 -2.55
CA LEU A 112 -7.05 -9.86 -1.21
C LEU A 112 -8.11 -9.25 -0.28
N CYS A 113 -8.56 -8.02 -0.55
CA CYS A 113 -9.73 -7.43 0.12
C CYS A 113 -11.06 -7.88 -0.51
N SER A 114 -11.04 -8.45 -1.72
CA SER A 114 -12.26 -8.83 -2.43
C SER A 114 -12.96 -10.01 -1.74
N PRO A 115 -14.30 -9.99 -1.58
CA PRO A 115 -15.03 -11.06 -0.90
C PRO A 115 -15.06 -12.38 -1.70
N ASP A 116 -14.90 -12.30 -3.02
CA ASP A 116 -14.99 -13.46 -3.92
C ASP A 116 -13.76 -14.37 -3.86
N LEU A 117 -12.60 -13.84 -3.46
CA LEU A 117 -11.33 -14.55 -3.26
C LEU A 117 -10.89 -15.44 -4.46
N LEU A 118 -11.44 -15.20 -5.64
CA LEU A 118 -11.22 -16.02 -6.84
C LEU A 118 -9.76 -15.98 -7.33
N HIS A 119 -9.04 -14.93 -6.98
CA HIS A 119 -7.73 -14.62 -7.54
C HIS A 119 -6.61 -14.56 -6.49
N ILE A 120 -6.75 -15.26 -5.36
CA ILE A 120 -5.71 -15.26 -4.32
C ILE A 120 -4.35 -15.73 -4.87
N THR A 121 -4.32 -16.79 -5.68
CA THR A 121 -3.06 -17.29 -6.29
C THR A 121 -2.39 -16.26 -7.19
N TYR A 122 -3.19 -15.45 -7.90
CA TYR A 122 -2.65 -14.36 -8.70
C TYR A 122 -2.16 -13.21 -7.82
N ALA A 123 -2.89 -12.86 -6.76
CA ALA A 123 -2.46 -11.86 -5.79
C ALA A 123 -1.14 -12.25 -5.09
N ASP A 124 -0.97 -13.52 -4.74
CA ASP A 124 0.27 -14.10 -4.20
C ASP A 124 1.45 -13.88 -5.16
N SER A 125 1.26 -14.24 -6.44
CA SER A 125 2.25 -14.02 -7.50
C SER A 125 2.61 -12.53 -7.65
N LEU A 126 1.61 -11.64 -7.55
CA LEU A 126 1.83 -10.20 -7.57
C LEU A 126 2.61 -9.70 -6.35
N LEU A 127 2.37 -10.23 -5.15
CA LEU A 127 3.11 -9.85 -3.94
C LEU A 127 4.57 -10.29 -4.01
N GLN A 128 4.83 -11.50 -4.50
CA GLN A 128 6.19 -11.97 -4.76
C GLN A 128 6.89 -11.08 -5.80
N HIS A 129 6.22 -10.77 -6.90
CA HIS A 129 6.73 -9.84 -7.91
C HIS A 129 6.99 -8.44 -7.35
N PHE A 130 6.10 -7.93 -6.51
CA PHE A 130 6.24 -6.64 -5.85
C PHE A 130 7.50 -6.62 -4.97
N VAL A 131 7.71 -7.62 -4.12
CA VAL A 131 8.88 -7.68 -3.23
C VAL A 131 10.18 -7.75 -4.03
N GLN A 132 10.23 -8.57 -5.08
CA GLN A 132 11.41 -8.68 -5.93
C GLN A 132 11.71 -7.40 -6.70
N SER A 133 10.69 -6.77 -7.29
CA SER A 133 10.86 -5.50 -8.00
C SER A 133 11.17 -4.34 -7.04
N PHE A 134 10.61 -4.35 -5.83
CA PHE A 134 10.94 -3.38 -4.78
C PHE A 134 12.42 -3.47 -4.40
N LYS A 135 12.95 -4.69 -4.23
CA LYS A 135 14.37 -4.93 -3.93
C LYS A 135 15.29 -4.28 -4.97
N ILE A 136 14.93 -4.38 -6.25
CA ILE A 136 15.69 -3.79 -7.36
C ILE A 136 15.57 -2.27 -7.38
N LEU A 137 14.35 -1.74 -7.19
CA LEU A 137 14.07 -0.31 -7.33
C LEU A 137 14.55 0.52 -6.14
N TYR A 138 14.34 0.03 -4.93
CA TYR A 138 14.62 0.75 -3.70
C TYR A 138 15.93 0.30 -3.06
N GLY A 139 16.32 -0.96 -3.24
CA GLY A 139 17.56 -1.54 -2.72
C GLY A 139 17.31 -2.62 -1.67
N PRO A 140 18.17 -3.65 -1.59
CA PRO A 140 18.00 -4.79 -0.70
C PRO A 140 18.01 -4.43 0.79
N GLN A 141 18.79 -3.40 1.17
CA GLN A 141 18.84 -2.88 2.53
C GLN A 141 17.51 -2.28 3.02
N HIS A 142 16.56 -2.05 2.10
CA HIS A 142 15.25 -1.51 2.43
C HIS A 142 14.15 -2.58 2.50
N ILE A 143 14.47 -3.86 2.37
CA ILE A 143 13.53 -4.96 2.65
C ILE A 143 13.38 -5.13 4.17
N SER A 144 12.44 -4.39 4.75
CA SER A 144 12.06 -4.54 6.14
C SER A 144 11.13 -5.74 6.34
N PHE A 145 10.92 -6.15 7.59
CA PHE A 145 9.91 -7.15 7.98
C PHE A 145 8.56 -6.92 7.27
N ASN A 146 8.04 -5.69 7.27
CA ASN A 146 6.76 -5.39 6.61
C ASN A 146 6.74 -5.64 5.10
N ILE A 147 7.88 -5.44 4.41
CA ILE A 147 7.97 -5.69 2.97
C ILE A 147 8.04 -7.18 2.71
N HIS A 148 8.85 -7.92 3.47
CA HIS A 148 8.95 -9.37 3.34
C HIS A 148 7.63 -10.06 3.70
N GLY A 149 6.99 -9.64 4.80
CA GLY A 149 5.75 -10.23 5.30
C GLY A 149 4.58 -10.18 4.32
N LEU A 150 4.63 -9.31 3.31
CA LEU A 150 3.63 -9.27 2.25
C LEU A 150 3.43 -10.63 1.58
N ILE A 151 4.49 -11.42 1.39
CA ILE A 151 4.39 -12.72 0.70
C ILE A 151 3.55 -13.75 1.46
N HIS A 152 3.28 -13.52 2.74
CA HIS A 152 2.47 -14.40 3.59
C HIS A 152 0.99 -14.02 3.63
N LEU A 153 0.62 -12.82 3.13
CA LEU A 153 -0.75 -12.34 3.20
C LEU A 153 -1.73 -13.24 2.43
N ALA A 154 -1.30 -13.84 1.33
CA ALA A 154 -2.16 -14.74 0.56
C ALA A 154 -2.53 -16.00 1.37
N ASP A 155 -1.60 -16.52 2.17
CA ASP A 155 -1.85 -17.67 3.04
C ASP A 155 -2.79 -17.31 4.20
N ASP A 156 -2.59 -16.14 4.81
CA ASP A 156 -3.50 -15.63 5.83
C ASP A 156 -4.92 -15.47 5.26
N VAL A 157 -5.06 -14.94 4.05
CA VAL A 157 -6.37 -14.77 3.40
C VAL A 157 -7.03 -16.11 3.04
N ARG A 158 -6.26 -17.10 2.58
CA ARG A 158 -6.77 -18.47 2.36
C ARG A 158 -7.36 -19.08 3.63
N LYS A 159 -6.78 -18.75 4.79
CA LYS A 159 -7.16 -19.34 6.08
C LYS A 159 -8.25 -18.58 6.82
N PHE A 160 -8.20 -17.25 6.81
CA PHE A 160 -9.04 -16.39 7.66
C PHE A 160 -10.09 -15.61 6.88
N GLY A 161 -10.12 -15.70 5.54
CA GLY A 161 -11.03 -14.95 4.67
C GLY A 161 -10.39 -13.65 4.14
N PRO A 162 -11.15 -12.73 3.54
CA PRO A 162 -10.60 -11.47 3.00
C PRO A 162 -9.88 -10.62 4.07
N LEU A 163 -8.89 -9.82 3.69
CA LEU A 163 -8.08 -9.00 4.61
C LEU A 163 -8.90 -8.17 5.61
N ASP A 164 -10.03 -7.63 5.16
CA ASP A 164 -10.89 -6.78 5.98
C ASP A 164 -11.66 -7.56 7.07
N THR A 165 -11.70 -8.90 6.99
CA THR A 165 -12.45 -9.76 7.93
C THR A 165 -11.69 -10.13 9.19
N PHE A 166 -10.35 -10.18 9.13
CA PHE A 166 -9.48 -10.50 10.27
C PHE A 166 -8.52 -9.36 10.64
N SER A 167 -8.66 -8.22 9.97
CA SER A 167 -8.03 -6.96 10.35
C SER A 167 -8.64 -6.45 11.65
N ALA A 168 -7.82 -6.01 12.60
CA ALA A 168 -8.29 -5.32 13.82
C ALA A 168 -8.83 -3.89 13.52
N PHE A 169 -8.87 -3.54 12.24
CA PHE A 169 -9.19 -2.24 11.71
C PHE A 169 -10.33 -2.36 10.69
N ARG A 170 -11.48 -1.76 11.00
CA ARG A 170 -12.76 -1.94 10.30
C ARG A 170 -12.96 -1.03 9.07
N TYR A 171 -12.07 -0.06 8.83
CA TYR A 171 -12.33 1.07 7.92
C TYR A 171 -11.19 1.41 6.95
#